data_AF-A0A933I3W5-F1
#
_entry.id   AF-A0A933I3W5-F1
#
_cell.length_a   1.000
_cell.length_b   1.000
_cell.length_c   1.000
_cell.angle_alpha   90.00
_cell.angle_beta   90.00
_cell.angle_gamma   90.00
#
_symmetry.space_group_name_H-M   'P 1'
#
loop_
_entity.id
_entity.type
_entity.pdbx_description
1 polymer ?
#
loop_
_entity_poly.entity_id
_entity_poly.type
_entity_poly.pdbx_seq_one_letter_code
_entity_poly.pdbx_strand_id
1 'polypeptide(L)' 'MEDNRKAESCWEFLDCPDEVKSMCPAYKTNSGNECWMVAASFMATDTRCPRAGKDFKRCWECSWFKEANPNFGKQ' A
#
# COMPACT_ATOMS: atom_id res chain seq x y z
N MET A 1 -21.69 -4.98 -17.35
CA MET A 1 -20.26 -5.19 -17.03
C MET A 1 -19.91 -4.08 -16.06
N GLU A 2 -20.03 -4.35 -14.77
CA GLU A 2 -19.74 -3.36 -13.73
C GLU A 2 -18.22 -3.18 -13.68
N ASP A 3 -17.75 -2.05 -14.20
CA ASP A 3 -16.40 -1.57 -13.99
C ASP A 3 -16.31 -1.08 -12.53
N ASN A 4 -16.14 -2.04 -11.62
CA ASN A 4 -15.94 -1.80 -10.19
C ASN A 4 -14.53 -2.27 -9.81
N ARG A 5 -13.52 -1.84 -10.59
CA ARG A 5 -12.12 -2.09 -10.23
C ARG A 5 -11.69 -1.10 -9.16
N LYS A 6 -12.39 -1.10 -8.02
CA LYS A 6 -11.76 -0.65 -6.80
C LYS A 6 -10.67 -1.67 -6.54
N ALA A 7 -9.41 -1.33 -6.84
CA ALA A 7 -8.30 -2.21 -6.52
C ALA A 7 -8.46 -2.64 -5.05
N GLU A 8 -8.61 -3.94 -4.80
CA GLU A 8 -9.02 -4.44 -3.47
C GLU A 8 -7.93 -4.25 -2.41
N SER A 9 -6.71 -3.93 -2.85
CA SER A 9 -5.54 -3.80 -2.00
C SER A 9 -4.43 -3.00 -2.66
N CYS A 10 -3.50 -2.54 -1.84
CA CYS A 10 -2.27 -1.86 -2.24
C CYS A 10 -1.46 -2.60 -3.32
N TRP A 11 -1.34 -3.93 -3.26
CA TRP A 11 -0.56 -4.69 -4.25
C TRP A 11 -1.26 -4.86 -5.58
N GLU A 12 -2.60 -4.93 -5.60
CA GLU A 12 -3.36 -4.91 -6.84
C GLU A 12 -3.29 -3.51 -7.48
N PHE A 13 -3.41 -2.45 -6.66
CA PHE A 13 -3.34 -1.07 -7.13
C PHE A 13 -1.96 -0.70 -7.69
N LEU A 14 -0.91 -1.21 -7.07
CA LEU A 14 0.48 -0.95 -7.46
C LEU A 14 1.01 -1.96 -8.48
N ASP A 15 0.19 -2.92 -8.91
CA ASP A 15 0.57 -4.02 -9.81
C ASP A 15 1.85 -4.73 -9.32
N CYS A 16 1.90 -5.02 -8.01
CA CYS A 16 3.08 -5.62 -7.40
C CYS A 16 3.24 -7.07 -7.88
N PRO A 17 4.45 -7.46 -8.36
CA PRO A 17 4.73 -8.84 -8.72
C PRO A 17 4.47 -9.80 -7.56
N ASP A 18 3.97 -11.01 -7.84
CA ASP A 18 3.67 -12.04 -6.83
C ASP A 18 4.89 -12.35 -5.94
N GLU A 19 6.07 -12.44 -6.54
CA GLU A 19 7.33 -12.67 -5.82
C GLU A 19 7.58 -11.57 -4.78
N VAL A 20 7.32 -10.32 -5.15
CA VAL A 20 7.57 -9.14 -4.32
C VAL A 20 6.50 -8.99 -3.24
N LYS A 21 5.21 -9.14 -3.59
CA LYS A 21 4.13 -9.02 -2.60
C LYS A 21 4.21 -10.14 -1.57
N SER A 22 4.59 -11.36 -1.96
CA SER A 22 4.77 -12.50 -1.02
C SER A 22 5.78 -12.24 0.10
N MET A 23 6.75 -11.35 -0.14
CA MET A 23 7.79 -10.97 0.83
C MET A 23 7.33 -9.85 1.76
N CYS A 24 6.34 -9.06 1.36
CA CYS A 24 5.86 -7.90 2.09
C CYS A 24 5.05 -8.31 3.33
N PRO A 25 5.39 -7.83 4.55
CA PRO A 25 4.62 -8.12 5.75
C PRO A 25 3.13 -7.79 5.63
N ALA A 26 2.79 -6.70 4.94
CA ALA A 26 1.40 -6.31 4.70
C ALA A 26 0.62 -7.36 3.91
N TYR A 27 1.26 -8.11 3.01
CA TYR A 27 0.63 -9.21 2.30
C TYR A 27 0.45 -10.43 3.22
N LYS A 28 1.50 -10.78 3.97
CA LYS A 28 1.47 -11.91 4.92
C LYS A 28 0.43 -11.76 6.02
N THR A 29 0.12 -10.53 6.41
CA THR A 29 -0.91 -10.21 7.41
C THR A 29 -2.28 -9.87 6.79
N ASN A 30 -2.43 -10.03 5.47
CA ASN A 30 -3.63 -9.68 4.71
C ASN A 30 -4.09 -8.21 4.91
N SER A 31 -3.13 -7.31 5.14
CA SER A 31 -3.33 -5.89 5.44
C SER A 31 -3.17 -5.01 4.19
N GLY A 32 -3.73 -5.46 3.06
CA GLY A 32 -3.57 -4.77 1.77
C GLY A 32 -4.18 -3.38 1.72
N ASN A 33 -5.31 -3.19 2.40
CA ASN A 33 -5.95 -1.89 2.53
C ASN A 33 -5.14 -0.90 3.38
N GLU A 34 -4.32 -1.42 4.29
CA GLU A 34 -3.55 -0.66 5.26
C GLU A 34 -2.04 -0.81 5.03
N CYS A 35 -1.63 -1.17 3.79
CA CYS A 35 -0.22 -1.39 3.48
C CYS A 35 0.63 -0.16 3.83
N TRP A 36 0.06 1.05 3.72
CA TRP A 36 0.72 2.31 4.05
C TRP A 36 1.07 2.43 5.54
N MET A 37 0.31 1.77 6.43
CA MET A 37 0.56 1.71 7.87
C MET A 37 1.56 0.59 8.16
N VAL A 38 1.28 -0.60 7.65
CA VAL A 38 2.09 -1.79 7.92
C VAL A 38 3.49 -1.61 7.35
N ALA A 39 3.62 -1.21 6.09
CA ALA A 39 4.93 -0.91 5.48
C ALA A 39 5.66 0.18 6.27
N ALA A 40 4.98 1.26 6.70
CA ALA A 40 5.61 2.33 7.50
C ALA A 40 6.17 1.83 8.84
N SER A 41 5.53 0.85 9.49
CA SER A 41 6.00 0.27 10.75
C SER A 41 7.23 -0.62 10.59
N PHE A 42 7.43 -1.24 9.42
CA PHE A 42 8.59 -2.08 9.12
C PHE A 42 9.76 -1.31 8.44
N MET A 43 9.57 -0.01 8.18
CA MET A 43 10.34 0.78 7.22
C MET A 43 11.68 1.37 7.70
N ALA A 44 12.24 0.92 8.82
CA ALA A 44 13.58 1.37 9.20
C ALA A 44 14.68 0.63 8.43
N THR A 45 14.46 -0.63 8.02
CA THR A 45 15.53 -1.48 7.45
C THR A 45 15.05 -2.51 6.42
N ASP A 46 13.76 -2.62 6.18
CA ASP A 46 13.20 -3.77 5.48
C ASP A 46 12.74 -3.45 4.05
N THR A 47 13.58 -3.77 3.07
CA THR A 47 13.29 -3.59 1.63
C THR A 47 12.31 -4.62 1.06
N ARG A 48 11.76 -5.52 1.87
CA ARG A 48 10.90 -6.63 1.41
C ARG A 48 9.50 -6.19 0.95
N CYS A 49 9.09 -4.95 1.19
CA CYS A 49 7.94 -4.36 0.50
C CYS A 49 8.42 -3.41 -0.60
N PRO A 50 7.83 -3.43 -1.81
CA PRO A 50 8.23 -2.57 -2.94
C PRO A 50 8.03 -1.08 -2.67
N ARG A 51 7.24 -0.72 -1.65
CA ARG A 51 7.06 0.64 -1.15
C ARG A 51 7.73 0.92 0.20
N ALA A 52 8.54 -0.02 0.70
CA ALA A 52 9.40 0.24 1.85
C ALA A 52 10.59 1.17 1.52
N GLY A 53 10.85 1.43 0.24
CA GLY A 53 11.59 2.61 -0.22
C GLY A 53 10.60 3.71 -0.56
N LYS A 54 10.19 4.51 0.41
CA LYS A 54 9.27 5.63 0.17
C LYS A 54 10.02 6.74 -0.56
N ASP A 55 9.48 7.18 -1.69
CA ASP A 55 9.79 8.48 -2.29
C ASP A 55 9.07 9.64 -1.55
N PHE A 56 8.39 9.36 -0.45
CA PHE A 56 7.48 10.28 0.23
C PHE A 56 7.68 10.30 1.75
N LYS A 57 7.54 11.48 2.37
CA LYS A 57 7.85 11.68 3.79
C LYS A 57 6.70 11.26 4.71
N ARG A 58 5.45 11.34 4.24
CA ARG A 58 4.24 11.14 5.06
C ARG A 58 3.33 10.09 4.46
N CYS A 59 2.70 9.24 5.28
CA CYS A 59 1.89 8.12 4.78
C CYS A 59 0.73 8.54 3.85
N TRP A 60 0.17 9.73 4.07
CA TRP A 60 -0.91 10.27 3.23
C TRP A 60 -0.45 10.81 1.87
N GLU A 61 0.86 10.86 1.62
CA GLU A 61 1.40 11.15 0.30
C GLU A 61 1.39 9.92 -0.62
N CYS A 62 1.23 8.72 -0.06
CA CYS A 62 1.11 7.46 -0.78
C CYS A 62 -0.10 7.47 -1.74
N SER A 63 0.10 7.11 -3.00
CA SER A 63 -0.98 7.05 -4.00
C SER A 63 -2.09 6.08 -3.58
N TRP A 64 -1.73 4.90 -3.04
CA TRP A 64 -2.72 3.97 -2.50
C TRP A 64 -3.50 4.55 -1.32
N PHE A 65 -2.84 5.30 -0.43
CA PHE A 65 -3.54 5.93 0.69
C PHE A 65 -4.61 6.90 0.19
N LYS A 66 -4.29 7.74 -0.81
CA LYS A 66 -5.22 8.72 -1.38
C LYS A 66 -6.40 8.03 -2.07
N GLU A 67 -6.13 6.95 -2.80
CA GLU A 67 -7.17 6.12 -3.44
C GLU A 67 -8.09 5.48 -2.39
N ALA A 68 -7.52 4.87 -1.35
CA ALA A 68 -8.27 4.22 -0.29
C ALA A 68 -9.02 5.22 0.62
N ASN A 69 -8.57 6.48 0.69
CA ASN A 69 -9.09 7.52 1.58
C ASN A 69 -9.37 8.83 0.83
N PRO A 70 -10.35 8.88 -0.10
CA PRO A 70 -10.60 10.03 -0.98
C PRO A 70 -11.09 11.30 -0.25
N ASN A 71 -11.53 11.16 1.01
CA ASN A 71 -12.01 12.25 1.86
C ASN A 71 -10.96 12.69 2.90
N PHE A 72 -9.76 12.11 2.90
CA PHE A 72 -8.73 12.48 3.86
C PHE A 72 -8.29 13.95 3.66
N GLY A 73 -8.41 14.75 4.72
CA GLY A 73 -7.97 16.16 4.74
C GLY A 73 -8.93 17.17 4.12
N LYS A 74 -10.14 16.76 3.69
CA LYS A 74 -11.21 17.70 3.32
C LYS A 74 -11.99 18.07 4.59
N GLN A 75 -11.70 19.23 5.17
CA GLN A 75 -12.52 19.94 6.15
C GLN A 75 -13.09 21.19 5.49
#